data_AF-A0A7V5KXD3-F1
#
_entry.id   AF-A0A7V5KXD3-F1
#
_cell.length_a   1.000
_cell.length_b   1.000
_cell.length_c   1.000
_cell.angle_alpha   90.00
_cell.angle_beta   90.00
_cell.angle_gamma   90.00
#
_symmetry.space_group_name_H-M   'P 1'
#
loop_
_entity.id
_entity.type
_entity.pdbx_description
1 polymer ?
#
loop_
_entity_poly.entity_id
_entity_poly.type
_entity_poly.pdbx_seq_one_letter_code
_entity_poly.pdbx_strand_id
1 'polypeptide(L)' 'MSTNALQKKVPLFILGALSVLAVLFLTGAKGMNPVGQYQMEIVVRDRITQIYVMDTTTGVVKWVDDMNKPFAELKGD' A
#
# COMPACT_ATOMS: atom_id res chain seq x y z
N MET A 1 -22.14 -31.04 -38.08
CA MET A 1 -21.13 -31.64 -37.18
C MET A 1 -20.13 -30.55 -36.77
N SER A 2 -20.45 -29.71 -35.77
CA SER A 2 -19.55 -28.61 -35.30
C SER A 2 -19.90 -28.05 -33.90
N THR A 3 -20.73 -28.71 -33.10
CA THR A 3 -21.11 -28.24 -31.76
C THR A 3 -20.05 -28.54 -30.70
N ASN A 4 -19.32 -29.65 -30.86
CA ASN A 4 -18.31 -30.12 -29.91
C ASN A 4 -17.04 -29.23 -29.84
N ALA A 5 -16.70 -28.53 -30.92
CA ALA A 5 -15.51 -27.67 -30.95
C ALA A 5 -15.73 -26.34 -30.22
N LEU A 6 -16.96 -25.83 -30.23
CA LEU A 6 -17.32 -24.57 -29.57
C LEU A 6 -17.50 -24.78 -28.05
N GLN A 7 -18.17 -25.87 -27.65
CA GLN A 7 -18.37 -26.22 -26.24
C GLN A 7 -17.07 -26.46 -25.46
N LYS A 8 -15.99 -26.89 -26.11
CA LYS A 8 -14.68 -27.07 -25.47
C LYS A 8 -13.89 -25.77 -25.30
N LYS A 9 -14.18 -24.73 -26.08
CA LYS A 9 -13.46 -23.45 -26.05
C LYS A 9 -13.97 -22.51 -24.94
N VAL A 10 -15.27 -22.57 -24.65
CA VAL A 10 -15.90 -21.78 -23.57
C VAL A 10 -15.29 -22.04 -22.18
N PRO A 11 -15.15 -23.29 -21.71
CA PRO A 11 -14.56 -23.54 -20.39
C PRO A 11 -13.08 -23.14 -20.34
N LEU A 12 -12.34 -23.28 -21.45
CA LEU A 12 -10.94 -22.86 -21.53
C LEU A 12 -10.80 -21.33 -21.41
N PHE A 13 -11.71 -20.60 -22.05
CA PHE A 13 -11.76 -19.14 -21.97
C PHE A 13 -12.09 -18.65 -20.55
N ILE A 14 -13.07 -19.29 -19.89
CA ILE A 14 -13.42 -18.97 -18.49
C ILE A 14 -12.24 -19.26 -17.55
N LEU A 15 -11.54 -20.38 -17.75
CA LEU A 15 -10.35 -20.72 -16.96
C LEU A 15 -9.23 -19.70 -17.14
N GLY A 16 -9.01 -19.22 -18.36
CA GLY A 16 -8.06 -18.14 -18.65
C GLY A 16 -8.46 -16.81 -18.00
N ALA A 17 -9.74 -16.44 -18.06
CA ALA A 17 -10.23 -15.22 -17.40
C ALA A 17 -10.06 -15.29 -15.87
N LEU A 18 -10.39 -16.43 -15.27
CA LEU A 18 -10.20 -16.68 -13.84
C LEU A 18 -8.73 -16.63 -13.43
N SER A 19 -7.81 -17.15 -14.26
CA SER A 19 -6.38 -17.11 -13.93
C SER A 19 -5.83 -15.68 -13.95
N VAL A 20 -6.25 -14.86 -14.92
CA VAL A 20 -5.87 -13.44 -14.99
C VAL A 20 -6.41 -12.67 -13.78
N LEU A 21 -7.67 -12.90 -13.41
CA LEU A 21 -8.27 -12.32 -12.20
C LEU A 21 -7.53 -12.76 -10.92
N ALA A 22 -7.18 -14.04 -10.81
CA ALA A 22 -6.44 -14.55 -9.67
C ALA A 22 -5.06 -13.88 -9.54
N VAL A 23 -4.34 -13.71 -10.67
CA VAL A 23 -3.07 -12.98 -10.68
C VAL A 23 -3.27 -11.53 -10.23
N LEU A 24 -4.27 -10.82 -10.76
CA LEU A 24 -4.56 -9.44 -10.36
C LEU A 24 -4.85 -9.31 -8.86
N PHE A 25 -5.64 -10.21 -8.28
CA PHE A 25 -5.93 -10.20 -6.84
C PHE A 25 -4.70 -10.54 -5.98
N LEU A 26 -3.85 -11.47 -6.44
CA LEU A 26 -2.63 -11.84 -5.72
C LEU A 26 -1.54 -10.76 -5.80
N THR A 27 -1.47 -9.99 -6.90
CA THR A 27 -0.47 -8.93 -7.07
C THR A 27 -0.94 -7.56 -6.60
N GLY A 28 -2.26 -7.32 -6.52
CA GLY A 28 -2.86 -6.00 -6.27
C GLY A 28 -2.95 -5.57 -4.81
N ALA A 29 -2.63 -6.44 -3.84
CA ALA A 29 -2.82 -6.17 -2.41
C ALA A 29 -1.51 -5.82 -1.67
N LYS A 30 -0.60 -5.07 -2.28
CA LYS A 30 0.52 -4.48 -1.51
C LYS A 30 0.07 -3.16 -0.91
N GLY A 31 0.07 -3.13 0.43
CA GLY A 31 -0.36 -2.06 1.32
C GLY A 31 -0.17 -0.67 0.73
N MET A 32 -1.26 -0.09 0.26
CA MET A 32 -1.32 1.35 0.05
C MET A 32 -1.33 1.98 1.44
N ASN A 33 -0.31 2.77 1.73
CA ASN A 33 -0.34 3.62 2.91
C ASN A 33 -1.57 4.53 2.78
N PRO A 34 -2.44 4.61 3.80
CA PRO A 34 -3.62 5.46 3.72
C PRO A 34 -3.16 6.90 3.50
N VAL A 35 -3.52 7.45 2.34
CA VAL A 35 -3.19 8.82 1.94
C VAL A 35 -3.96 9.78 2.85
N GLY A 36 -3.30 10.80 3.41
CA GLY A 36 -3.93 11.72 4.37
C GLY A 36 -3.83 11.30 5.83
N GLN A 37 -2.94 10.36 6.15
CA GLN A 37 -2.68 9.93 7.53
C GLN A 37 -1.21 10.16 7.89
N TYR A 38 -0.94 10.27 9.19
CA TYR A 38 0.43 10.28 9.69
C TYR A 38 0.87 8.85 9.98
N GLN A 39 2.00 8.43 9.41
CA GLN A 39 2.65 7.18 9.78
C GLN A 39 3.76 7.43 10.78
N MET A 40 3.82 6.59 11.80
CA MET A 40 4.82 6.68 12.86
C MET A 40 5.73 5.47 12.84
N GLU A 41 7.04 5.71 12.90
CA GLU A 41 8.05 4.66 13.08
C GLU A 41 8.92 5.01 14.28
N ILE A 42 9.14 4.04 15.16
CA ILE A 42 9.97 4.20 16.35
C ILE A 42 11.21 3.33 16.16
N VAL A 43 12.36 3.98 16.11
CA VAL A 43 13.67 3.31 15.94
C VAL A 43 14.49 3.53 17.19
N VAL A 44 14.98 2.45 17.80
CA VAL A 44 15.90 2.52 18.94
C VAL A 44 17.32 2.22 18.45
N ARG A 45 18.22 3.19 18.55
CA ARG A 45 19.64 3.05 18.18
C ARG A 45 20.51 3.60 19.31
N ASP A 46 21.52 2.85 19.74
CA ASP A 46 22.50 3.28 20.76
C ASP A 46 21.88 3.82 22.06
N ARG A 47 20.78 3.21 22.52
CA ARG A 47 19.96 3.64 23.68
C ARG A 47 19.23 4.97 23.52
N ILE A 48 19.21 5.53 22.31
CA ILE A 48 18.42 6.70 21.94
C ILE A 48 17.18 6.21 21.16
N THR A 49 16.00 6.60 21.63
CA THR A 49 14.75 6.36 20.91
C THR A 49 14.50 7.51 19.96
N GLN A 50 14.34 7.21 18.68
CA GLN A 50 14.04 8.17 17.63
C GLN A 50 12.64 7.89 17.11
N ILE A 51 11.79 8.92 17.10
CA ILE A 51 10.41 8.82 16.61
C ILE A 51 10.32 9.60 15.31
N TYR A 52 9.93 8.92 14.25
CA TYR A 52 9.72 9.48 12.92
C TYR A 52 8.23 9.55 12.62
N VAL A 53 7.79 10.68 12.08
CA VAL A 53 6.42 10.88 11.63
C VAL A 53 6.43 11.30 10.16
N MET A 54 5.83 10.49 9.30
CA MET A 54 5.67 10.78 7.88
C MET A 54 4.25 11.26 7.59
N ASP A 55 4.12 12.40 6.93
CA ASP A 55 2.88 12.80 6.28
C ASP A 55 2.74 12.00 4.97
N THR A 56 1.73 11.12 4.87
CA THR A 56 1.52 10.29 3.67
C THR A 56 0.94 11.05 2.49
N THR A 57 0.49 12.29 2.67
CA THR A 57 0.02 13.17 1.59
C THR A 57 1.18 13.87 0.90
N THR A 58 2.13 14.39 1.67
CA THR A 58 3.27 15.16 1.12
C THR A 58 4.55 14.32 0.99
N GLY A 59 4.64 13.19 1.68
CA GLY A 59 5.86 12.38 1.78
C GLY A 59 6.93 12.98 2.70
N VAL A 60 6.64 14.10 3.38
CA VAL A 60 7.59 14.76 4.28
C VAL A 60 7.74 13.96 5.57
N VAL A 61 8.99 13.69 5.94
CA VAL A 61 9.35 13.01 7.20
C VAL A 61 9.81 14.04 8.22
N LYS A 62 9.19 14.05 9.40
CA LYS A 62 9.60 14.84 10.56
C LYS A 62 10.17 13.94 11.63
N TRP A 63 11.23 14.41 12.27
CA TRP A 63 11.78 13.80 13.47
C TRP A 63 11.19 14.47 14.71
N VAL A 64 10.77 13.66 15.68
CA VAL A 64 10.22 14.14 16.95
C VAL A 64 11.28 13.94 18.03
N ASP A 65 11.89 15.04 18.45
CA ASP A 65 12.90 15.08 19.52
C ASP A 65 12.28 15.33 20.91
N ASP A 66 11.06 15.90 20.94
CA ASP A 66 10.45 16.40 22.18
C ASP A 66 9.00 15.93 22.34
N MET A 67 8.69 15.42 23.52
CA MET A 67 7.40 14.81 23.83
C MET A 67 6.44 15.89 24.37
N ASN A 68 5.14 15.81 24.04
CA ASN A 68 4.09 16.77 24.44
C ASN A 68 4.10 18.16 23.80
N LYS A 69 4.84 18.38 22.71
CA LYS A 69 4.69 19.58 21.89
C LYS A 69 3.74 19.33 20.71
N PRO A 70 2.76 20.21 20.44
CA PRO A 70 1.96 20.12 19.23
C PRO A 70 2.87 20.21 18.00
N PHE A 71 2.59 19.41 16.97
CA PHE A 71 3.34 19.44 15.72
C PHE A 71 3.29 20.86 15.15
N ALA A 72 4.45 21.48 14.94
CA ALA A 72 4.50 22.72 14.17
C ALA A 72 3.94 22.42 12.77
N GLU A 73 2.85 23.07 12.42
CA GLU A 73 2.21 22.96 11.11
C GLU A 73 3.25 23.29 10.02
N LEU A 74 3.40 22.41 9.03
CA LEU A 74 4.26 22.73 7.89
C LEU A 74 3.57 23.86 7.14
N LYS A 75 4.09 25.09 7.24
CA LYS A 75 3.82 26.08 6.19
C LYS A 75 4.48 25.54 4.93
N GLY A 76 3.66 25.09 3.98
CA GLY A 76 4.13 24.89 2.62
C GLY A 76 4.58 26.23 2.05
N ASP A 77 5.76 26.25 1.46
CA ASP A 77 6.20 27.34 0.58
C ASP A 77 5.47 27.27 -0.76
#